data_AF-A0A2Z6PVW3-F1
#
_entry.id   AF-A0A2Z6PVW3-F1
#
_cell.length_a   1.000
_cell.length_b   1.000
_cell.length_c   1.000
_cell.angle_alpha   90.00
_cell.angle_beta   90.00
_cell.angle_gamma   90.00
#
_symmetry.space_group_name_H-M   'P 1'
#
loop_
_entity.id
_entity.type
_entity.pdbx_description
1 polymer ?
#
loop_
_entity_poly.entity_id
_entity_poly.type
_entity_poly.pdbx_seq_one_letter_code
_entity_poly.pdbx_strand_id
1 'polypeptide(L)'
;MDKLIELFESWMSRHGKIYETIEEKLLRFEVFKDNLKHIDDRNKIVSNYWLGLNEFADLSHQEFKNKYLGLKEETQVVTINGYHDVPQNNEQSLLKALANQPLSVAIEASSRDFQFYSG
;
A
#
# COMPACT_ATOMS: atom_id res chain seq x y z
N MET A 1 9.59 26.65 7.33
CA MET A 1 8.33 26.07 6.86
C MET A 1 7.81 26.86 5.67
N ASP A 2 7.89 28.19 5.76
CA ASP A 2 7.46 29.15 4.75
C ASP A 2 8.05 28.93 3.34
N LYS A 3 9.36 28.69 3.22
CA LYS A 3 10.01 28.43 1.91
C LYS A 3 9.44 27.22 1.15
N LEU A 4 8.98 26.20 1.87
CA LEU A 4 8.44 24.98 1.26
C LEU A 4 7.01 25.20 0.76
N ILE A 5 6.25 26.01 1.49
CA ILE A 5 4.91 26.45 1.10
C ILE A 5 5.02 27.35 -0.13
N GLU A 6 5.92 28.33 -0.12
CA GLU A 6 6.19 29.21 -1.29
C GLU A 6 6.59 28.41 -2.54
N LEU A 7 7.44 27.39 -2.38
CA LEU A 7 7.83 26.49 -3.46
C LEU A 7 6.63 25.71 -4.00
N PHE A 8 5.78 25.17 -3.11
CA PHE A 8 4.59 24.43 -3.50
C PHE A 8 3.59 25.34 -4.21
N GLU A 9 3.34 26.55 -3.72
CA GLU A 9 2.43 27.51 -4.35
C GLU A 9 2.96 28.00 -5.71
N SER A 10 4.27 28.22 -5.83
CA SER A 10 4.92 28.55 -7.11
C SER A 10 4.80 27.39 -8.11
N TRP A 11 5.01 26.15 -7.64
CA TRP A 11 4.84 24.96 -8.45
C TRP A 11 3.38 24.77 -8.87
N MET A 12 2.42 24.96 -7.98
CA MET A 12 0.99 24.91 -8.29
C MET A 12 0.64 25.91 -9.39
N SER A 13 1.10 27.16 -9.26
CA SER A 13 0.88 28.22 -10.25
C SER A 13 1.49 27.84 -11.61
N ARG A 14 2.74 27.34 -11.61
CA ARG A 14 3.43 26.92 -12.83
C ARG A 14 2.73 25.76 -13.55
N HIS A 15 2.14 24.82 -12.81
CA HIS A 15 1.50 23.63 -13.36
C HIS A 15 -0.03 23.72 -13.42
N GLY A 16 -0.62 24.88 -13.12
CA GLY A 16 -2.07 25.09 -13.18
C GLY A 16 -2.86 24.23 -12.18
N LYS A 17 -2.28 23.93 -11.02
CA LYS A 17 -2.91 23.07 -10.00
C LYS A 17 -3.88 23.88 -9.15
N ILE A 18 -5.12 23.42 -9.09
CA ILE A 18 -6.19 24.00 -8.28
C ILE A 18 -6.82 22.83 -7.51
N TYR A 19 -6.99 23.01 -6.22
CA TYR A 19 -7.61 22.02 -5.33
C TYR A 19 -8.92 22.59 -4.79
N GLU A 20 -9.94 21.75 -4.70
CA GLU A 20 -11.30 22.20 -4.32
C GLU A 20 -11.40 22.52 -2.83
N THR A 21 -10.67 21.76 -2.01
CA THR A 21 -10.73 21.85 -0.54
C THR A 21 -9.34 22.07 0.07
N ILE A 22 -9.34 22.61 1.29
CA ILE A 22 -8.11 22.80 2.06
C ILE A 22 -7.53 21.44 2.46
N GLU A 23 -8.39 20.47 2.79
CA GLU A 23 -8.00 19.10 3.11
C GLU A 23 -7.25 18.44 1.94
N GLU A 24 -7.75 18.61 0.71
CA GLU A 24 -7.05 18.14 -0.49
C GLU A 24 -5.72 18.87 -0.68
N LYS A 25 -5.69 20.21 -0.56
CA LYS A 25 -4.44 20.99 -0.69
C LYS A 25 -3.39 20.53 0.34
N LEU A 26 -3.80 20.24 1.57
CA LEU A 26 -2.92 19.73 2.62
C LEU A 26 -2.40 18.33 2.30
N LEU A 27 -3.26 17.42 1.86
CA LEU A 27 -2.85 16.08 1.42
C LEU A 27 -1.84 16.14 0.28
N ARG A 28 -2.12 16.95 -0.74
CA ARG A 28 -1.26 17.16 -1.91
C ARG A 28 0.07 17.80 -1.53
N PHE A 29 0.07 18.69 -0.53
CA PHE A 29 1.30 19.25 0.03
C PHE A 29 2.14 18.20 0.74
N GLU A 30 1.54 17.29 1.53
CA GLU A 30 2.29 16.18 2.15
C GLU A 30 2.97 15.29 1.10
N VAL A 31 2.22 14.86 0.08
CA VAL A 31 2.75 14.06 -1.03
C VAL A 31 3.87 14.79 -1.78
N PHE A 32 3.71 16.09 -2.00
CA PHE A 32 4.72 16.92 -2.64
C PHE A 32 6.03 16.96 -1.84
N LYS A 33 5.98 17.03 -0.52
CA LYS A 33 7.18 16.97 0.34
C LYS A 33 7.89 15.63 0.23
N ASP A 34 7.13 14.53 0.24
CA ASP A 34 7.67 13.18 0.10
C ASP A 34 8.37 13.00 -1.24
N ASN A 35 7.73 13.47 -2.33
CA ASN A 35 8.31 13.44 -3.67
C ASN A 35 9.55 14.33 -3.79
N LEU A 36 9.55 15.52 -3.19
CA LEU A 36 10.72 16.40 -3.17
C LEU A 36 11.92 15.75 -2.47
N LYS A 37 11.68 15.09 -1.33
CA LYS A 37 12.70 14.33 -0.62
C LYS A 37 13.24 13.18 -1.48
N HIS A 38 12.35 12.42 -2.12
CA HIS A 38 12.74 11.33 -3.02
C HIS A 38 13.61 11.84 -4.18
N ILE A 39 13.26 12.98 -4.78
CA ILE A 39 14.03 13.61 -5.85
C ILE A 39 15.44 13.97 -5.38
N ASP A 40 15.55 14.64 -4.23
CA ASP A 40 16.83 15.06 -3.66
C ASP A 40 17.73 13.85 -3.34
N ASP A 41 17.17 12.85 -2.66
CA ASP A 41 17.90 11.63 -2.31
C ASP A 41 18.33 10.83 -3.55
N ARG A 42 17.48 10.75 -4.58
CA ARG A 42 17.81 10.06 -5.83
C ARG A 42 18.90 10.77 -6.61
N ASN A 43 18.78 12.09 -6.77
CA ASN A 43 19.73 12.91 -7.53
C ASN A 43 21.13 12.94 -6.91
N LYS A 44 21.28 12.64 -5.61
CA LYS A 44 22.59 12.43 -4.97
C LYS A 44 23.27 11.12 -5.38
N ILE A 45 22.49 10.13 -5.78
CA ILE A 45 22.96 8.76 -6.05
C ILE A 45 23.15 8.53 -7.55
N VAL A 46 22.19 8.97 -8.38
CA VAL A 46 22.26 8.74 -9.83
C VAL A 46 22.98 9.88 -10.54
N SER A 47 23.78 9.53 -11.55
CA SER A 47 24.53 10.49 -12.36
C SER A 47 24.10 10.51 -13.83
N ASN A 48 23.27 9.57 -14.27
CA ASN A 48 22.86 9.39 -15.67
C ASN A 48 21.50 10.00 -16.02
N TYR A 49 20.75 10.48 -15.04
CA TYR A 49 19.54 11.29 -15.22
C TYR A 49 19.27 12.12 -13.97
N TRP A 50 18.34 13.07 -14.06
CA TRP A 50 17.87 13.84 -12.92
C TRP A 50 16.34 13.73 -12.81
N LEU A 51 15.86 13.65 -11.58
CA LEU A 51 14.46 13.87 -11.26
C LEU A 51 14.22 15.35 -10.98
N GLY A 52 12.98 15.79 -11.17
CA GLY A 52 12.56 17.16 -10.89
C GLY A 52 11.07 17.22 -10.57
N LEU A 53 10.66 18.35 -10.00
CA LEU A 53 9.25 18.64 -9.73
C LEU A 53 8.51 18.87 -11.04
N ASN A 54 7.86 17.82 -11.54
CA ASN A 54 7.03 17.84 -12.74
C ASN A 54 5.54 17.96 -12.39
N GLU A 55 4.66 17.82 -13.38
CA GLU A 55 3.20 17.91 -13.21
C GLU A 55 2.58 16.83 -12.31
N PHE A 56 3.34 15.81 -11.93
CA PHE A 56 2.91 14.68 -11.10
C PHE A 56 3.50 14.74 -9.68
N ALA A 57 4.20 15.83 -9.32
CA ALA A 57 4.85 15.94 -8.02
C ALA A 57 3.87 15.93 -6.82
N ASP A 58 2.57 16.12 -7.05
CA ASP A 58 1.49 16.04 -6.07
C ASP A 58 0.81 14.66 -6.00
N LEU A 59 1.27 13.68 -6.77
CA LEU A 59 0.71 12.33 -6.79
C LEU A 59 1.64 11.34 -6.10
N SER A 60 1.06 10.48 -5.28
CA SER A 60 1.76 9.31 -4.77
C SER A 60 2.03 8.33 -5.90
N HIS A 61 2.99 7.42 -5.70
CA HIS A 61 3.29 6.38 -6.69
C HIS A 61 2.07 5.52 -7.05
N GLN A 62 1.23 5.20 -6.05
CA GLN A 62 0.01 4.42 -6.27
C GLN A 62 -1.02 5.20 -7.10
N GLU A 63 -1.28 6.47 -6.75
CA GLU A 63 -2.20 7.31 -7.51
C GLU A 63 -1.73 7.49 -8.96
N PHE A 64 -0.43 7.72 -9.17
CA PHE A 64 0.15 7.84 -10.50
C PHE A 64 -0.04 6.56 -11.32
N LYS A 65 0.25 5.39 -10.73
CA LYS A 65 0.03 4.09 -11.37
C LYS A 65 -1.43 3.88 -11.77
N ASN A 66 -2.34 4.07 -10.82
CA ASN A 66 -3.75 3.79 -10.99
C ASN A 66 -4.39 4.70 -12.05
N LYS A 67 -3.92 5.94 -12.16
CA LYS A 67 -4.47 6.91 -13.12
C LYS A 67 -3.82 6.84 -14.50
N TYR A 68 -2.51 6.60 -14.60
CA TYR A 68 -1.77 6.81 -15.85
C TYR A 68 -1.19 5.55 -16.50
N LEU A 69 -1.02 4.45 -15.77
CA LEU A 69 -0.37 3.26 -16.35
C LEU A 69 -1.34 2.20 -16.84
N GLY A 70 -2.63 2.31 -16.53
CA GLY A 70 -3.65 1.31 -16.91
C GLY A 70 -3.38 -0.08 -16.32
N LEU A 71 -2.49 -0.16 -15.33
CA LEU A 71 -2.22 -1.39 -14.61
C LEU A 71 -3.41 -1.66 -13.70
N LYS A 72 -4.15 -2.74 -13.97
CA LYS A 72 -5.09 -3.26 -12.98
C LYS A 72 -4.27 -3.67 -11.77
N GLU A 73 -4.48 -3.01 -10.64
CA GLU A 73 -4.04 -3.57 -9.37
C GLU A 73 -4.76 -4.91 -9.21
N GLU A 74 -4.07 -6.01 -9.46
CA GLU A 74 -4.45 -7.30 -8.90
C GLU A 74 -4.17 -7.24 -7.40
N THR A 75 -4.98 -6.46 -6.69
CA THR A 75 -5.19 -6.69 -5.28
C THR A 75 -5.90 -8.02 -5.19
N GLN A 76 -5.14 -9.12 -5.16
CA GLN A 76 -5.66 -10.42 -4.79
C GLN A 76 -5.99 -10.41 -3.30
N VAL A 77 -7.00 -9.62 -2.93
CA VAL A 77 -7.62 -9.67 -1.62
C VAL A 77 -8.59 -10.84 -1.69
N VAL A 78 -8.12 -12.01 -1.27
CA VAL A 78 -9.02 -13.14 -1.05
C VAL A 78 -9.88 -12.78 0.16
N THR A 79 -11.13 -12.41 -0.09
CA THR A 79 -12.12 -12.24 0.98
C THR A 79 -12.59 -13.61 1.43
N ILE A 80 -12.32 -13.96 2.69
CA ILE A 80 -12.83 -15.20 3.29
C ILE A 80 -14.32 -14.98 3.61
N ASN A 81 -15.20 -15.51 2.75
CA ASN A 81 -16.66 -15.38 2.91
C ASN A 81 -17.23 -16.22 4.07
N GLY A 82 -16.43 -17.11 4.67
CA GLY A 82 -16.84 -17.97 5.78
C GLY A 82 -15.81 -19.07 6.06
N TYR A 83 -16.10 -19.90 7.07
CA TYR A 83 -15.30 -21.06 7.44
C TYR A 83 -16.20 -22.30 7.59
N HIS A 84 -15.62 -23.47 7.37
CA HIS A 84 -16.24 -24.76 7.70
C HIS A 84 -15.25 -25.61 8.48
N ASP A 85 -15.72 -26.31 9.50
CA ASP A 85 -14.87 -27.26 10.23
C ASP A 85 -14.81 -28.59 9.47
N VAL A 86 -13.60 -29.13 9.35
CA VAL A 86 -13.40 -30.48 8.79
C VAL A 86 -13.65 -31.49 9.92
N PRO A 87 -14.51 -32.51 9.72
CA PRO A 87 -14.72 -33.54 10.72
C PRO A 87 -13.42 -34.24 11.12
N GLN A 88 -13.25 -34.47 12.42
CA GLN A 88 -12.06 -35.12 12.98
C GLN A 88 -11.88 -36.54 12.41
N ASN A 89 -10.62 -36.94 12.19
CA ASN A 89 -10.23 -38.28 11.72
C ASN A 89 -10.83 -38.71 10.37
N ASN A 90 -11.23 -37.76 9.51
CA ASN A 90 -11.73 -38.06 8.18
C ASN A 90 -10.78 -37.52 7.10
N GLU A 91 -9.88 -38.38 6.64
CA GLU A 91 -8.87 -38.07 5.61
C GLU A 91 -9.50 -37.61 4.28
N GLN A 92 -10.64 -38.22 3.89
CA GLN A 92 -11.33 -37.84 2.64
C GLN A 92 -11.87 -36.42 2.71
N SER A 93 -12.43 -36.02 3.86
CA SER A 93 -12.89 -34.65 4.08
C SER A 93 -11.73 -33.65 4.07
N LEU A 94 -10.57 -34.02 4.60
CA LEU A 94 -9.36 -33.18 4.58
C LEU A 94 -8.82 -32.98 3.15
N LEU A 95 -8.73 -34.06 2.37
CA LEU A 95 -8.32 -33.98 0.95
C LEU A 95 -9.26 -33.09 0.14
N LYS A 96 -10.56 -33.16 0.40
CA LYS A 96 -11.56 -32.29 -0.24
C LYS A 96 -11.38 -30.82 0.14
N ALA A 97 -11.02 -30.53 1.39
CA ALA A 97 -10.76 -29.16 1.84
C ALA A 97 -9.50 -28.56 1.20
N LEU A 98 -8.43 -29.35 1.04
CA LEU A 98 -7.19 -28.91 0.37
C LEU A 98 -7.41 -28.46 -1.08
N ALA A 99 -8.37 -29.08 -1.78
CA ALA A 99 -8.71 -28.70 -3.15
C ALA A 99 -9.40 -27.32 -3.26
N ASN A 100 -9.91 -26.76 -2.16
CA ASN A 100 -10.69 -25.53 -2.13
C ASN A 100 -10.00 -24.43 -1.30
N GLN A 101 -8.71 -24.16 -1.56
CA GLN A 101 -7.93 -23.11 -0.90
C GLN A 101 -8.70 -21.77 -0.77
N PRO A 102 -8.49 -20.98 0.31
CA PRO A 102 -7.47 -21.11 1.37
C PRO A 102 -7.90 -21.98 2.57
N LEU A 103 -6.94 -22.69 3.19
CA LEU A 103 -7.15 -23.51 4.39
C LEU A 103 -6.38 -22.94 5.60
N SER A 104 -7.04 -22.78 6.74
CA SER A 104 -6.41 -22.40 8.02
C SER A 104 -6.35 -23.57 8.99
N VAL A 105 -5.24 -23.70 9.72
CA VAL A 105 -5.09 -24.70 10.80
C VAL A 105 -5.08 -23.96 12.13
N ALA A 106 -6.02 -24.28 13.02
CA ALA A 106 -6.05 -23.80 14.40
C ALA A 106 -5.54 -24.91 15.33
N ILE A 107 -4.67 -24.54 16.28
CA ILE A 107 -4.20 -25.44 17.34
C ILE A 107 -4.89 -25.00 18.63
N GLU A 108 -5.61 -25.90 19.30
CA GLU A 108 -6.25 -25.60 20.58
C GLU A 108 -5.21 -25.59 21.71
N ALA A 109 -4.75 -24.40 22.07
CA ALA A 109 -3.74 -24.21 23.11
C ALA A 109 -4.28 -24.34 24.55
N SER A 110 -5.60 -24.42 24.75
CA SER A 110 -6.23 -24.57 26.07
C SER A 110 -6.21 -26.01 26.60
N SER A 111 -5.92 -27.01 25.75
CA SER A 111 -5.84 -28.41 26.19
C SER A 111 -4.66 -28.63 27.15
N ARG A 112 -4.79 -29.60 28.06
CA ARG A 112 -3.71 -30.04 28.97
C ARG A 112 -2.43 -30.43 28.22
N ASP A 113 -2.57 -30.83 26.97
CA ASP A 113 -1.47 -31.24 26.09
C ASP A 113 -0.50 -30.09 25.79
N PHE A 114 -0.96 -28.84 25.89
CA PHE A 114 -0.16 -27.63 25.63
C PHE A 114 0.25 -26.87 26.91
N GLN A 115 -0.19 -27.32 28.10
CA GLN A 115 0.07 -26.62 29.37
C GLN A 115 1.53 -26.71 29.84
N PHE A 116 2.30 -27.67 29.32
CA PHE A 116 3.71 -27.86 29.68
C PHE A 116 4.70 -27.37 28.60
N TYR A 117 4.20 -26.79 27.50
CA TYR A 117 5.06 -26.17 26.51
C TYR A 117 5.56 -24.82 27.04
N SER A 118 6.87 -24.70 27.24
CA SER A 118 7.56 -23.42 27.44
C SER A 118 8.39 -23.09 26.20
N GLY A 119 8.39 -21.82 25.80
CA GLY A 119 9.18 -21.29 24.69
C GLY A 119 10.64 -21.02 25.05
#